data_AF-A0A131Y7J6-F1
#
_entry.id   AF-A0A131Y7J6-F1
#
_cell.length_a   1.000
_cell.length_b   1.000
_cell.length_c   1.000
_cell.angle_alpha   90.00
_cell.angle_beta   90.00
_cell.angle_gamma   90.00
#
_symmetry.space_group_name_H-M   'P 1'
#
loop_
_entity.id
_entity.type
_entity.pdbx_description
1 polymer ?
#
loop_
_entity_poly.entity_id
_entity_poly.type
_entity_poly.pdbx_seq_one_letter_code
_entity_poly.pdbx_strand_id
1 'polypeptide(L)'
;VLQRTLKKDLCIDHHTIRFLAVEKGEIVPYDLFMALGRYSWWRSRMAVRHAEVRPKSARLFFVEFVLLIKNVLERSETPPEWIGLLDALIDM
;
A
#
# COMPACT_ATOMS: atom_id res chain seq x y z
N VAL A 1 -16.26 -6.43 -3.72
CA VAL A 1 -15.52 -5.42 -4.53
C VAL A 1 -14.04 -5.80 -4.70
N LEU A 2 -13.34 -6.21 -3.62
CA LEU A 2 -11.96 -6.73 -3.65
C LEU A 2 -11.75 -7.90 -4.64
N GLN A 3 -12.55 -8.96 -4.48
CA GLN A 3 -12.51 -10.16 -5.33
C GLN A 3 -12.83 -9.89 -6.80
N ARG A 4 -13.55 -8.80 -7.10
CA ARG A 4 -13.95 -8.42 -8.47
C ARG A 4 -12.87 -7.64 -9.22
N THR A 5 -11.87 -7.12 -8.50
CA THR A 5 -10.84 -6.23 -9.06
C THR A 5 -9.55 -7.00 -9.37
N LEU A 6 -9.24 -8.03 -8.59
CA LEU A 6 -8.19 -9.00 -8.89
C LEU A 6 -8.86 -10.20 -9.56
N LYS A 7 -8.56 -10.49 -10.84
CA LYS A 7 -8.99 -11.72 -11.53
C LYS A 7 -8.27 -12.96 -10.98
N LYS A 8 -8.29 -13.13 -9.66
CA LYS A 8 -7.75 -14.28 -8.94
C LYS A 8 -8.79 -14.65 -7.89
N ASP A 9 -9.14 -15.93 -7.85
CA ASP A 9 -9.94 -16.48 -6.76
C ASP A 9 -9.09 -16.47 -5.49
N LEU A 10 -9.12 -15.34 -4.79
CA LEU A 10 -8.57 -15.24 -3.45
C LEU A 10 -9.56 -15.99 -2.55
N CYS A 11 -9.15 -17.14 -2.00
CA CYS A 11 -9.84 -17.76 -0.87
C CYS A 11 -9.82 -16.77 0.28
N ILE A 12 -10.93 -16.06 0.48
CA ILE A 12 -11.13 -15.07 1.52
C ILE A 12 -11.93 -15.74 2.63
N ASP A 13 -11.25 -16.13 3.71
CA ASP A 13 -11.82 -16.59 4.96
C ASP A 13 -11.22 -15.78 6.14
N HIS A 14 -11.76 -15.97 7.34
CA HIS A 14 -11.33 -15.26 8.56
C HIS A 14 -9.88 -15.60 8.99
N HIS A 15 -9.26 -16.60 8.37
CA HIS A 15 -7.90 -17.06 8.56
C HIS A 15 -6.95 -16.68 7.41
N THR A 16 -7.45 -16.43 6.19
CA THR A 16 -6.64 -16.13 4.98
C THR A 16 -6.56 -14.65 4.63
N ILE A 17 -7.47 -13.79 5.12
CA ILE A 17 -7.16 -12.35 5.23
C ILE A 17 -6.33 -12.14 6.51
N ARG A 18 -5.18 -12.80 6.57
CA ARG A 18 -4.13 -12.46 7.51
C ARG A 18 -2.89 -12.29 6.67
N PHE A 19 -2.38 -11.07 6.67
CA PHE A 19 -0.98 -10.68 6.46
C PHE A 19 -0.21 -11.65 5.56
N LEU A 20 0.13 -11.17 4.35
CA LEU A 20 1.04 -11.84 3.41
C LEU A 20 2.03 -12.71 4.20
N ALA A 21 2.01 -14.03 3.97
CA ALA A 21 2.65 -14.99 4.88
C ALA A 21 4.10 -14.55 5.16
N VAL A 22 4.35 -14.05 6.38
CA VAL A 22 5.66 -13.55 6.77
C VAL A 22 6.52 -14.78 7.03
N GLU A 23 7.43 -15.09 6.13
CA GLU A 23 8.36 -16.20 6.34
C GLU A 23 9.28 -15.87 7.54
N LYS A 24 9.75 -16.90 8.25
CA LYS A 24 10.73 -16.68 9.32
C LYS A 24 11.98 -16.01 8.75
N GLY A 25 12.26 -14.78 9.17
CA GLY A 25 13.41 -13.99 8.73
C GLY A 25 13.08 -12.91 7.70
N GLU A 26 11.81 -12.76 7.30
CA GLU A 26 11.40 -11.70 6.41
C GLU A 26 11.31 -10.35 7.16
N ILE A 27 12.17 -9.42 6.76
CA ILE A 27 12.28 -8.09 7.38
C ILE A 27 11.38 -7.04 6.71
N VAL A 28 10.87 -7.32 5.52
CA VAL A 28 10.12 -6.39 4.68
C VAL A 28 8.61 -6.51 4.96
N PRO A 29 7.89 -5.42 5.28
CA PRO A 29 6.46 -5.46 5.55
C PRO A 29 5.63 -5.40 4.25
N TYR A 30 5.54 -6.49 3.51
CA TYR A 30 4.77 -6.54 2.26
C TYR A 30 3.27 -6.38 2.45
N ASP A 31 2.77 -6.76 3.61
CA ASP A 31 1.40 -6.51 4.05
C ASP A 31 1.06 -5.01 4.08
N LEU A 32 1.99 -4.17 4.55
CA LEU A 32 1.87 -2.71 4.55
C LEU A 32 1.75 -2.18 3.12
N PHE A 33 2.65 -2.58 2.21
CA PHE A 33 2.60 -2.14 0.80
C PHE A 33 1.29 -2.55 0.13
N MET A 34 0.84 -3.77 0.39
CA MET A 34 -0.41 -4.28 -0.13
C MET A 34 -1.63 -3.51 0.43
N ALA A 35 -1.61 -3.16 1.72
CA ALA A 35 -2.65 -2.36 2.36
C ALA A 35 -2.68 -0.93 1.79
N LEU A 36 -1.52 -0.29 1.62
CA LEU A 36 -1.39 1.02 1.00
C LEU A 36 -1.93 1.04 -0.42
N GLY A 37 -1.56 0.08 -1.26
CA GLY A 37 -2.06 -0.02 -2.63
C GLY A 37 -3.59 -0.07 -2.67
N ARG A 38 -4.20 -0.86 -1.77
CA ARG A 38 -5.66 -0.95 -1.64
C ARG A 38 -6.30 0.34 -1.16
N TYR A 39 -5.71 0.96 -0.14
CA TYR A 39 -6.21 2.22 0.39
C TYR A 39 -6.16 3.32 -0.68
N SER A 40 -5.09 3.41 -1.45
CA SER A 40 -4.97 4.35 -2.57
C SER A 40 -6.01 4.14 -3.67
N TRP A 41 -6.32 2.87 -3.99
CA TRP A 41 -7.40 2.54 -4.91
C TRP A 41 -8.76 2.98 -4.40
N TRP A 42 -9.04 2.72 -3.12
CA TRP A 42 -10.28 3.17 -2.49
C TRP A 42 -10.37 4.70 -2.49
N ARG A 43 -9.30 5.41 -2.10
CA ARG A 43 -9.21 6.88 -2.10
C ARG A 43 -9.46 7.48 -3.48
N SER A 44 -8.84 6.95 -4.52
CA SER A 44 -9.05 7.39 -5.90
C SER A 44 -10.52 7.25 -6.32
N ARG A 45 -11.17 6.13 -5.98
CA ARG A 45 -12.61 5.93 -6.24
C ARG A 45 -13.49 6.88 -5.43
N MET A 46 -13.14 7.14 -4.17
CA MET A 46 -13.88 8.09 -3.33
C MET A 46 -13.76 9.53 -3.83
N ALA A 47 -12.57 9.93 -4.30
CA ALA A 47 -12.35 11.27 -4.86
C ALA A 47 -13.28 11.55 -6.04
N VAL A 48 -13.47 10.55 -6.93
CA VAL A 48 -14.45 10.64 -8.03
C VAL A 48 -15.88 10.70 -7.50
N ARG A 49 -16.25 9.85 -6.53
CA ARG A 49 -17.60 9.84 -5.94
C ARG A 49 -17.96 11.13 -5.20
N HIS A 50 -16.99 11.79 -4.59
CA HIS A 50 -17.17 13.05 -3.89
C HIS A 50 -17.05 14.27 -4.83
N ALA A 51 -16.92 14.05 -6.14
CA ALA A 51 -16.76 15.11 -7.13
C ALA A 51 -15.63 16.09 -6.77
N GLU A 52 -14.50 15.56 -6.28
CA GLU A 52 -13.30 16.38 -6.06
C GLU A 52 -12.91 17.07 -7.38
N VAL A 53 -12.51 18.36 -7.31
CA VAL A 53 -12.21 19.19 -8.50
C VAL A 53 -11.11 18.57 -9.37
N ARG A 54 -10.15 17.88 -8.77
CA ARG A 54 -9.05 17.17 -9.44
C ARG A 54 -8.81 15.83 -8.76
N PRO A 55 -9.59 14.78 -9.10
CA PRO A 55 -9.46 13.48 -8.46
C PRO A 55 -8.13 12.85 -8.87
N LYS A 56 -7.32 12.44 -7.89
CA LYS A 56 -6.03 11.82 -8.17
C LYS A 56 -6.19 10.34 -8.54
N SER A 57 -5.26 9.84 -9.34
CA SER A 57 -5.17 8.41 -9.62
C SER A 57 -4.72 7.63 -8.38
N ALA A 58 -5.02 6.34 -8.33
CA ALA A 58 -4.55 5.47 -7.25
C ALA A 58 -3.01 5.47 -7.14
N ARG A 59 -2.29 5.58 -8.27
CA ARG A 59 -0.82 5.69 -8.26
C ARG A 59 -0.36 6.94 -7.51
N LEU A 60 -0.94 8.10 -7.80
CA LEU A 60 -0.56 9.35 -7.12
C LEU A 60 -0.83 9.29 -5.62
N PHE A 61 -1.98 8.75 -5.20
CA PHE A 61 -2.24 8.54 -3.77
C PHE A 61 -1.25 7.55 -3.14
N PHE A 62 -0.89 6.49 -3.84
CA PHE A 62 0.09 5.51 -3.36
C PHE A 62 1.46 6.14 -3.13
N VAL A 63 1.98 6.89 -4.12
CA VAL A 63 3.27 7.61 -3.99
C VAL A 63 3.22 8.59 -2.83
N GLU A 64 2.11 9.33 -2.64
CA GLU A 64 1.94 10.24 -1.50
C GLU A 64 2.01 9.53 -0.14
N PHE A 65 1.38 8.36 0.00
CA PHE A 65 1.46 7.60 1.26
C PHE A 65 2.83 6.96 1.48
N VAL A 66 3.50 6.48 0.42
CA VAL A 66 4.87 5.96 0.49
C VAL A 66 5.84 7.06 0.92
N LEU A 67 5.73 8.26 0.36
CA LEU A 67 6.51 9.43 0.79
C LEU A 67 6.27 9.78 2.25
N LEU A 68 5.02 9.73 2.71
CA LEU A 68 4.70 10.01 4.11
C LEU A 68 5.34 8.98 5.04
N ILE A 69 5.28 7.70 4.70
CA ILE A 69 5.90 6.62 5.47
C ILE A 69 7.42 6.76 5.46
N LYS A 70 8.02 7.03 4.29
CA LYS A 70 9.46 7.27 4.17
C LYS A 70 9.92 8.38 5.12
N ASN A 71 9.24 9.53 5.08
CA ASN A 71 9.55 10.68 5.96
C ASN A 71 9.46 10.33 7.46
N VAL A 72 8.56 9.43 7.86
CA VAL A 72 8.45 8.98 9.25
C VAL A 72 9.58 8.03 9.61
N LEU A 73 9.89 7.06 8.73
CA LEU A 73 10.93 6.06 8.98
C LEU A 73 12.34 6.65 8.95
N GLU A 74 12.60 7.64 8.09
CA GLU A 74 13.89 8.35 8.04
C GLU A 74 14.19 9.13 9.32
N ARG A 75 13.15 9.48 10.10
CA ARG A 75 13.28 10.19 11.38
C ARG A 75 13.37 9.24 12.58
N SER A 76 13.25 7.93 12.35
CA SER A 76 13.45 6.91 13.39
C SER A 76 14.93 6.85 13.78
N GLU A 77 15.23 6.56 15.05
CA GLU A 77 16.60 6.35 15.53
C GLU A 77 17.30 5.20 14.79
N THR A 78 16.52 4.21 14.35
CA THR A 78 16.98 3.06 13.56
C THR A 78 16.09 2.92 12.33
N PRO A 79 16.49 3.49 11.17
CA PRO A 79 15.75 3.32 9.93
C PRO A 79 15.80 1.85 9.47
N PRO A 80 14.71 1.28 8.95
CA PRO A 80 14.70 -0.11 8.48
C PRO A 80 15.64 -0.34 7.30
N GLU A 81 16.28 -1.51 7.22
CA GLU A 81 17.20 -1.86 6.11
C GLU A 81 16.55 -1.80 4.73
N TRP A 82 15.23 -2.06 4.67
CA TRP A 82 14.46 -2.06 3.44
C TRP A 82 13.95 -0.67 3.02
N ILE A 83 14.33 0.41 3.71
CA ILE A 83 13.82 1.76 3.42
C ILE A 83 14.07 2.21 1.98
N GLY A 84 15.15 1.76 1.35
CA GLY A 84 15.45 2.03 -0.07
C GLY A 84 14.42 1.45 -1.05
N LEU A 85 13.61 0.47 -0.63
CA LEU A 85 12.46 0.01 -1.44
C LEU A 85 11.42 1.11 -1.62
N LEU A 86 11.31 2.05 -0.68
CA LEU A 86 10.37 3.17 -0.79
C LEU A 86 10.75 4.11 -1.93
N ASP A 87 12.05 4.28 -2.20
CA ASP A 87 12.54 5.09 -3.33
C ASP A 87 12.12 4.48 -4.67
N ALA A 88 12.34 3.17 -4.83
CA ALA A 88 11.90 2.45 -6.03
C ALA A 88 10.38 2.53 -6.25
N LEU A 89 9.59 2.58 -5.17
CA LEU A 89 8.13 2.73 -5.24
C LEU A 89 7.68 4.17 -5.55
N ILE A 90 8.49 5.17 -5.23
CA ILE A 90 8.22 6.59 -5.54
C ILE A 90 8.54 6.89 -7.00
N ASP A 91 9.62 6.32 -7.53
CA ASP A 91 10.09 6.53 -8.91
C ASP A 91 9.28 5.75 -9.97
N MET A 92 8.44 4.81 -9.51
CA MET A 92 7.53 3.98 -10.31
C MET A 92 6.44 4.79 -11.00
#